data_AF-A0AA41YRY2-F1
#
_entry.id   AF-A0AA41YRY2-F1
#
_cell.length_a   1.000
_cell.length_b   1.000
_cell.length_c   1.000
_cell.angle_alpha   90.00
_cell.angle_beta   90.00
_cell.angle_gamma   90.00
#
_symmetry.space_group_name_H-M   'P 1'
#
loop_
_entity.id
_entity.type
_entity.pdbx_description
1 polymer ?
#
loop_
_entity_poly.entity_id
_entity_poly.type
_entity_poly.pdbx_seq_one_letter_code
_entity_poly.pdbx_strand_id
1 'polypeptide(L)'
;MNLVSLPADAPFLDALAAKWLERAGDELARGLILLPTRRAARALSEAFLRAGDGRPLLLPRITALGALDEAPLTLAGALDLPPAVETAQRLAALSRLILALPEARGGVRTADRAWMLAQELAALMDEAERAELDLPEALARAADAEHAEHWRVTLEFLDIVTRAWPAWLAGQGLMNPAERQVRLLKAQAAAWEDQAPDEPVWVAGTTGGIPAVARLLRSVARLPHGLVVLPGLDHTLPDDAWDALDESHPQAGLRRLLQGLGATRADVSEWRTAGGRVRTLSQALLPAASLQAWRAPSAIDTSNLLRLEPADQQEEAVAIALVLRDALEQPGARAALVT
;
A
#
# COMPACT_ATOMS: atom_id res chain seq x y z
N MET A 1 -0.77 22.23 2.72
CA MET A 1 -0.94 20.93 2.04
C MET A 1 -2.39 20.52 2.18
N ASN A 2 -2.95 19.86 1.17
CA ASN A 2 -4.34 19.42 1.15
C ASN A 2 -4.42 17.96 1.64
N LEU A 3 -4.42 17.78 2.97
CA LEU A 3 -4.48 16.48 3.62
C LEU A 3 -5.77 16.35 4.41
N VAL A 4 -6.48 15.25 4.20
CA VAL A 4 -7.71 14.95 4.94
C VAL A 4 -7.73 13.49 5.38
N SER A 5 -8.47 13.17 6.44
CA SER A 5 -8.69 11.80 6.86
C SER A 5 -10.18 11.46 6.98
N LEU A 6 -10.49 10.20 6.69
CA LEU A 6 -11.75 9.56 7.04
C LEU A 6 -11.51 8.61 8.20
N PRO A 7 -12.36 8.60 9.25
CA PRO A 7 -12.17 7.73 10.39
C PRO A 7 -12.39 6.25 10.00
N ALA A 8 -11.81 5.33 10.78
CA ALA A 8 -11.81 3.89 10.47
C ALA A 8 -13.22 3.25 10.49
N ASP A 9 -14.20 3.89 11.12
CA ASP A 9 -15.60 3.47 11.16
C ASP A 9 -16.44 4.00 9.98
N ALA A 10 -15.85 4.82 9.11
CA ALA A 10 -16.53 5.30 7.91
C ALA A 10 -16.43 4.27 6.77
N PRO A 11 -17.49 4.10 5.95
CA PRO A 11 -17.41 3.35 4.70
C PRO A 11 -16.53 4.14 3.71
N PHE A 12 -15.22 3.90 3.75
CA PHE A 12 -14.20 4.78 3.16
C PHE A 12 -14.47 5.15 1.69
N LEU A 13 -14.76 4.16 0.85
CA LEU A 13 -14.98 4.39 -0.59
C LEU A 13 -16.32 5.08 -0.87
N ASP A 14 -17.38 4.76 -0.13
CA ASP A 14 -18.67 5.43 -0.28
C ASP A 14 -18.59 6.90 0.17
N ALA A 15 -17.88 7.16 1.28
CA ALA A 15 -17.61 8.52 1.75
C ALA A 15 -16.74 9.31 0.76
N LEU A 16 -15.71 8.67 0.16
CA LEU A 16 -14.88 9.28 -0.87
C LEU A 16 -15.69 9.64 -2.13
N ALA A 17 -16.52 8.72 -2.61
CA ALA A 17 -17.39 8.95 -3.78
C ALA A 17 -18.38 10.09 -3.53
N ALA A 18 -19.03 10.11 -2.35
CA ALA A 18 -19.93 11.19 -1.96
C ALA A 18 -19.22 12.55 -1.93
N LYS A 19 -17.99 12.60 -1.38
CA LYS A 19 -17.19 13.84 -1.35
C LYS A 19 -16.75 14.29 -2.72
N TRP A 20 -16.44 13.37 -3.63
CA TRP A 20 -16.14 13.71 -5.01
C TRP A 20 -17.37 14.30 -5.71
N LEU A 21 -18.54 13.66 -5.59
CA LEU A 21 -19.81 14.13 -6.16
C LEU A 21 -20.18 15.53 -5.65
N GLU A 22 -20.02 15.77 -4.34
CA GLU A 22 -20.28 17.08 -3.70
C GLU A 22 -19.41 18.19 -4.29
N ARG A 23 -18.14 17.89 -4.57
CA ARG A 23 -17.16 18.89 -5.06
C ARG A 23 -17.16 19.08 -6.57
N ALA A 24 -17.45 18.03 -7.34
CA ALA A 24 -17.36 18.08 -8.79
C ALA A 24 -18.54 18.81 -9.44
N GLY A 25 -19.70 18.86 -8.79
CA GLY A 25 -20.90 19.49 -9.35
C GLY A 25 -21.24 18.91 -10.73
N ASP A 26 -21.31 19.78 -11.75
CA ASP A 26 -21.59 19.39 -13.13
C ASP A 26 -20.37 18.80 -13.87
N GLU A 27 -19.14 18.93 -13.35
CA GLU A 27 -17.90 18.45 -13.98
C GLU A 27 -17.43 17.09 -13.41
N LEU A 28 -18.35 16.18 -13.10
CA LEU A 28 -18.06 14.89 -12.44
C LEU A 28 -16.93 14.08 -13.10
N ALA A 29 -16.89 14.10 -14.43
CA ALA A 29 -15.95 13.33 -15.24
C ALA A 29 -14.53 13.93 -15.29
N ARG A 30 -14.36 15.18 -14.85
CA ARG A 30 -13.09 15.90 -14.93
C ARG A 30 -12.25 15.59 -13.70
N GLY A 31 -11.08 14.99 -13.92
CA GLY A 31 -10.10 14.71 -12.86
C GLY A 31 -9.71 13.25 -12.74
N LEU A 32 -8.84 13.02 -11.76
CA LEU A 32 -8.13 11.77 -11.53
C LEU A 32 -8.22 11.36 -10.06
N ILE A 33 -8.60 10.12 -9.81
CA ILE A 33 -8.54 9.48 -8.50
C ILE A 33 -7.55 8.32 -8.55
N LEU A 34 -6.50 8.43 -7.75
CA LEU A 34 -5.46 7.42 -7.56
C LEU A 34 -5.74 6.60 -6.30
N LEU A 35 -5.76 5.28 -6.45
CA LEU A 35 -6.00 4.33 -5.37
C LEU A 35 -4.86 3.31 -5.26
N PRO A 36 -4.64 2.68 -4.09
CA PRO A 36 -3.50 1.79 -3.89
C PRO A 36 -3.52 0.55 -4.79
N THR A 37 -4.72 0.01 -5.11
CA THR A 37 -4.86 -1.25 -5.84
C THR A 37 -5.94 -1.19 -6.92
N ARG A 38 -5.85 -2.07 -7.92
CA ARG A 38 -6.91 -2.25 -8.95
C ARG A 38 -8.24 -2.67 -8.33
N ARG A 39 -8.19 -3.44 -7.24
CA ARG A 39 -9.38 -3.83 -6.47
C ARG A 39 -10.07 -2.62 -5.85
N ALA A 40 -9.30 -1.72 -5.23
CA ALA A 40 -9.84 -0.48 -4.69
C ALA A 40 -10.43 0.41 -5.80
N ALA A 41 -9.74 0.51 -6.95
CA ALA A 41 -10.24 1.24 -8.12
C ALA A 41 -11.61 0.75 -8.59
N ARG A 42 -11.77 -0.58 -8.76
CA ARG A 42 -13.05 -1.19 -9.13
C ARG A 42 -14.13 -0.96 -8.06
N ALA A 43 -13.79 -1.13 -6.79
CA ALA A 43 -14.73 -0.94 -5.70
C ALA A 43 -15.19 0.52 -5.55
N LEU A 44 -14.35 1.51 -5.91
CA LEU A 44 -14.74 2.91 -5.95
C LEU A 44 -15.74 3.17 -7.08
N SER A 45 -15.57 2.56 -8.25
CA SER A 45 -16.56 2.67 -9.34
C SER A 45 -17.94 2.15 -8.90
N GLU A 46 -17.99 1.05 -8.14
CA GLU A 46 -19.23 0.56 -7.55
C GLU A 46 -19.80 1.52 -6.49
N ALA A 47 -18.95 2.19 -5.72
CA ALA A 47 -19.37 3.20 -4.74
C ALA A 47 -20.02 4.42 -5.41
N PHE A 48 -19.50 4.88 -6.55
CA PHE A 48 -20.15 5.91 -7.35
C PHE A 48 -21.53 5.49 -7.85
N LEU A 49 -21.69 4.24 -8.31
CA LEU A 49 -23.00 3.73 -8.76
C LEU A 49 -24.03 3.71 -7.62
N ARG A 50 -23.62 3.30 -6.41
CA ARG A 50 -24.48 3.37 -5.22
C ARG A 50 -24.86 4.81 -4.88
N ALA A 51 -23.90 5.72 -4.89
CA ALA A 51 -24.14 7.14 -4.58
C ALA A 51 -24.99 7.85 -5.65
N GLY A 52 -24.99 7.37 -6.89
CA GLY A 52 -25.81 7.89 -7.99
C GLY A 52 -27.24 7.35 -8.05
N ASP A 53 -27.66 6.52 -7.08
CA ASP A 53 -28.93 5.77 -7.09
C ASP A 53 -29.09 4.91 -8.37
N GLY A 54 -28.00 4.32 -8.85
CA GLY A 54 -27.98 3.48 -10.06
C GLY A 54 -28.09 4.26 -11.38
N ARG A 55 -28.10 5.59 -11.35
CA ARG A 55 -28.07 6.41 -12.58
C ARG A 55 -26.71 6.27 -13.29
N PRO A 56 -26.68 6.24 -14.63
CA PRO A 56 -25.43 6.30 -15.37
C PRO A 56 -24.68 7.60 -15.06
N LEU A 57 -23.41 7.49 -14.66
CA LEU A 57 -22.53 8.62 -14.36
C LEU A 57 -21.30 8.56 -15.26
N LEU A 58 -20.87 9.71 -15.76
CA LEU A 58 -19.54 9.86 -16.34
C LEU A 58 -18.55 10.10 -15.19
N LEU A 59 -17.78 9.06 -14.87
CA LEU A 59 -16.85 9.05 -13.74
C LEU A 59 -15.54 9.75 -14.08
N PRO A 60 -14.81 10.28 -13.08
CA PRO A 60 -13.44 10.69 -13.27
C PRO A 60 -12.56 9.49 -13.65
N ARG A 61 -11.33 9.76 -14.07
CA ARG A 61 -10.35 8.69 -14.28
C ARG A 61 -10.01 8.06 -12.93
N ILE A 62 -10.28 6.77 -12.77
CA ILE A 62 -9.94 6.02 -11.55
C ILE A 62 -8.81 5.06 -11.89
N THR A 63 -7.66 5.18 -11.23
CA THR A 63 -6.46 4.42 -11.56
C THR A 63 -5.74 3.92 -10.31
N ALA A 64 -5.14 2.73 -10.39
CA ALA A 64 -4.32 2.21 -9.32
C ALA A 64 -2.88 2.73 -9.41
N LEU A 65 -2.25 3.05 -8.28
CA LEU A 65 -0.83 3.43 -8.21
C LEU A 65 0.11 2.35 -8.81
N GLY A 66 -0.29 1.09 -8.73
CA GLY A 66 0.40 -0.05 -9.34
C GLY A 66 0.05 -0.34 -10.81
N ALA A 67 -0.77 0.49 -11.45
CA ALA A 67 -1.14 0.36 -12.86
C ALA A 67 -0.81 1.62 -13.68
N LEU A 68 0.05 2.48 -13.13
CA LEU A 68 0.49 3.73 -13.77
C LEU A 68 1.39 3.50 -14.99
N ASP A 69 1.89 2.28 -15.15
CA ASP A 69 2.63 1.80 -16.31
C ASP A 69 1.73 1.38 -17.48
N GLU A 70 0.54 0.82 -17.20
CA GLU A 70 -0.44 0.38 -18.21
C GLU A 70 -1.34 1.51 -18.71
N ALA A 71 -1.71 2.43 -17.82
CA ALA A 71 -2.45 3.63 -18.17
C ALA A 71 -1.47 4.80 -18.11
N PRO A 72 -0.99 5.34 -19.25
CA PRO A 72 -0.24 6.57 -19.21
C PRO A 72 -1.15 7.60 -18.54
N LEU A 73 -0.82 7.99 -17.31
CA LEU A 73 -1.03 9.37 -16.94
C LEU A 73 -0.36 10.13 -18.08
N THR A 74 -1.17 10.83 -18.87
CA THR A 74 -0.82 11.51 -20.13
C THR A 74 0.27 12.57 -19.96
N LEU A 75 0.93 12.61 -18.80
CA LEU A 75 1.86 13.59 -18.29
C LEU A 75 3.12 12.97 -17.65
N ALA A 76 3.38 11.66 -17.83
CA ALA A 76 4.72 11.12 -17.57
C ALA A 76 5.66 11.64 -18.66
N GLY A 77 6.17 12.86 -18.49
CA GLY A 77 7.00 13.56 -19.46
C GLY A 77 8.08 12.64 -20.04
N ALA A 78 7.97 12.34 -21.33
CA ALA A 78 8.97 11.80 -22.25
C ALA A 78 10.05 10.86 -21.67
N LEU A 79 9.72 10.03 -20.68
CA LEU A 79 10.66 9.07 -20.14
C LEU A 79 10.68 7.86 -21.06
N ASP A 80 11.69 7.84 -21.93
CA ASP A 80 12.04 6.67 -22.74
C ASP A 80 12.67 5.58 -21.86
N LEU A 81 11.83 4.95 -21.04
CA LEU A 81 12.23 3.84 -20.19
C LEU A 81 12.09 2.53 -20.96
N PRO A 82 13.08 1.61 -20.87
CA PRO A 82 12.96 0.26 -21.41
C PRO A 82 11.72 -0.47 -20.89
N PRO A 83 11.05 -1.30 -21.71
CA PRO A 83 9.88 -2.05 -21.25
C PRO A 83 10.24 -2.98 -20.08
N ALA A 84 9.26 -3.20 -19.21
CA ALA A 84 9.41 -4.14 -18.11
C ALA A 84 9.56 -5.57 -18.66
N VAL A 85 10.44 -6.37 -18.06
CA VAL A 85 10.52 -7.79 -18.38
C VAL A 85 9.24 -8.52 -17.95
N GLU A 86 8.70 -9.34 -18.86
CA GLU A 86 7.51 -10.16 -18.57
C GLU A 86 7.78 -11.20 -17.47
N THR A 87 6.79 -11.45 -16.62
CA THR A 87 6.95 -12.32 -15.43
C THR A 87 7.49 -13.71 -15.77
N ALA A 88 6.91 -14.37 -16.79
CA ALA A 88 7.36 -15.69 -17.20
C ALA A 88 8.79 -15.68 -17.77
N GLN A 89 9.13 -14.65 -18.55
CA GLN A 89 10.48 -14.48 -19.10
C GLN A 89 11.50 -14.22 -17.99
N ARG A 90 11.15 -13.36 -17.01
CA ARG A 90 11.97 -13.03 -15.85
C ARG A 90 12.33 -14.29 -15.05
N LEU A 91 11.31 -15.07 -14.67
CA LEU A 91 11.50 -16.28 -13.87
C LEU A 91 12.26 -17.36 -14.65
N ALA A 92 11.99 -17.54 -15.94
CA ALA A 92 12.74 -18.48 -16.77
C ALA A 92 14.22 -18.09 -16.91
N ALA A 93 14.51 -16.81 -17.14
CA ALA A 93 15.88 -16.31 -17.27
C ALA A 93 16.66 -16.42 -15.96
N LEU A 94 16.07 -16.03 -14.82
CA LEU A 94 16.67 -16.22 -13.49
C LEU A 94 16.92 -17.70 -13.19
N SER A 95 15.95 -18.57 -13.49
CA SER A 95 16.11 -20.02 -13.29
C SER A 95 17.30 -20.57 -14.08
N ARG A 96 17.51 -20.09 -15.32
CA ARG A 96 18.68 -20.48 -16.13
C ARG A 96 20.00 -19.98 -15.54
N LEU A 97 20.03 -18.76 -14.99
CA LEU A 97 21.21 -18.23 -14.31
C LEU A 97 21.55 -19.06 -13.06
N ILE A 98 20.54 -19.46 -12.29
CA ILE A 98 20.70 -20.31 -11.10
C ILE A 98 21.22 -21.71 -11.49
N LEU A 99 20.66 -22.34 -12.52
CA LEU A 99 21.08 -23.68 -12.98
C LEU A 99 22.50 -23.69 -13.56
N ALA A 100 22.98 -22.55 -14.06
CA ALA A 100 24.35 -22.40 -14.55
C ALA A 100 25.38 -22.25 -13.41
N LEU A 101 24.94 -21.99 -12.18
CA LEU A 101 25.82 -21.80 -11.03
C LEU A 101 26.28 -23.16 -10.46
N PRO A 102 27.55 -23.32 -10.06
CA PRO A 102 28.02 -24.52 -9.37
C PRO A 102 27.33 -24.74 -8.01
N GLU A 103 27.11 -25.99 -7.60
CA GLU A 103 26.51 -26.31 -6.28
C GLU A 103 27.33 -25.75 -5.11
N ALA A 104 28.66 -25.72 -5.25
CA ALA A 104 29.55 -25.13 -4.25
C ALA A 104 29.31 -23.63 -4.01
N ARG A 105 28.60 -22.95 -4.92
CA ARG A 105 28.20 -21.54 -4.81
C ARG A 105 26.69 -21.37 -4.60
N GLY A 106 25.99 -22.42 -4.18
CA GLY A 106 24.54 -22.38 -3.95
C GLY A 106 23.69 -22.64 -5.21
N GLY A 107 24.29 -23.06 -6.32
CA GLY A 107 23.54 -23.52 -7.49
C GLY A 107 22.71 -24.79 -7.20
N VAL A 108 21.61 -24.97 -7.93
CA VAL A 108 20.74 -26.16 -7.82
C VAL A 108 20.71 -26.93 -9.14
N ARG A 109 20.31 -28.21 -9.09
CA ARG A 109 20.36 -29.13 -10.23
C ARG A 109 19.02 -29.37 -10.93
N THR A 110 17.91 -28.94 -10.32
CA THR A 110 16.56 -29.21 -10.83
C THR A 110 15.81 -27.92 -11.11
N ALA A 111 14.98 -27.94 -12.16
CA ALA A 111 14.28 -26.75 -12.64
C ALA A 111 13.21 -26.26 -11.65
N ASP A 112 12.55 -27.17 -10.92
CA ASP A 112 11.57 -26.83 -9.88
C ASP A 112 12.21 -26.00 -8.75
N ARG A 113 13.39 -26.41 -8.27
CA ARG A 113 14.13 -25.66 -7.23
C ARG A 113 14.65 -24.33 -7.76
N ALA A 114 15.17 -24.32 -8.99
CA ALA A 114 15.64 -23.10 -9.61
C ALA A 114 14.51 -22.07 -9.78
N TRP A 115 13.31 -22.53 -10.14
CA TRP A 115 12.14 -21.68 -10.26
C TRP A 115 11.68 -21.10 -8.92
N MET A 116 11.66 -21.91 -7.86
CA MET A 116 11.36 -21.41 -6.51
C MET A 116 12.37 -20.34 -6.08
N LEU A 117 13.67 -20.59 -6.25
CA LEU A 117 14.71 -19.61 -5.94
C LEU A 117 14.62 -18.35 -6.82
N ALA A 118 14.25 -18.49 -8.09
CA ALA A 118 14.04 -17.35 -8.98
C ALA A 118 12.92 -16.43 -8.49
N GLN A 119 11.85 -16.98 -7.90
CA GLN A 119 10.77 -16.18 -7.30
C GLN A 119 11.27 -15.39 -6.08
N GLU A 120 12.04 -16.03 -5.18
CA GLU A 120 12.62 -15.36 -4.01
C GLU A 120 13.62 -14.27 -4.41
N LEU A 121 14.48 -14.54 -5.39
CA LEU A 121 15.42 -13.55 -5.92
C LEU A 121 14.69 -12.37 -6.59
N ALA A 122 13.60 -12.63 -7.32
CA ALA A 122 12.77 -11.58 -7.89
C ALA A 122 12.10 -10.73 -6.81
N ALA A 123 11.59 -11.36 -5.74
CA ALA A 123 11.00 -10.67 -4.60
C ALA A 123 12.02 -9.77 -3.88
N LEU A 124 13.24 -10.28 -3.62
CA LEU A 124 14.34 -9.52 -3.01
C LEU A 124 14.72 -8.29 -3.85
N MET A 125 14.90 -8.46 -5.16
CA MET A 125 15.20 -7.34 -6.06
C MET A 125 14.08 -6.30 -6.06
N ASP A 126 12.83 -6.75 -6.17
CA ASP A 126 11.67 -5.87 -6.18
C ASP A 126 11.56 -5.07 -4.86
N GLU A 127 11.85 -5.69 -3.72
CA GLU A 127 11.83 -5.02 -2.42
C GLU A 127 12.94 -3.96 -2.31
N ALA A 128 14.16 -4.30 -2.73
CA ALA A 128 15.27 -3.34 -2.75
C ALA A 128 14.99 -2.15 -3.67
N GLU A 129 14.48 -2.42 -4.89
CA GLU A 129 14.11 -1.37 -5.85
C GLU A 129 13.00 -0.47 -5.31
N ARG A 130 11.97 -1.06 -4.70
CA ARG A 130 10.86 -0.35 -4.05
C ARG A 130 11.35 0.49 -2.86
N ALA A 131 12.27 -0.04 -2.07
CA ALA A 131 12.92 0.71 -0.99
C ALA A 131 13.94 1.74 -1.50
N GLU A 132 14.24 1.73 -2.80
CA GLU A 132 15.24 2.58 -3.46
C GLU A 132 16.64 2.38 -2.91
N LEU A 133 16.96 1.14 -2.57
CA LEU A 133 18.26 0.72 -2.08
C LEU A 133 19.15 0.25 -3.25
N ASP A 134 20.42 0.60 -3.21
CA ASP A 134 21.42 -0.08 -4.01
C ASP A 134 21.63 -1.47 -3.41
N LEU A 135 21.09 -2.50 -4.09
CA LEU A 135 21.11 -3.86 -3.59
C LEU A 135 22.54 -4.37 -3.32
N PRO A 136 23.54 -4.17 -4.21
CA PRO A 136 24.93 -4.54 -3.92
C PRO A 136 25.48 -3.90 -2.63
N GLU A 137 25.28 -2.58 -2.44
CA GLU A 137 25.75 -1.87 -1.26
C GLU A 137 25.01 -2.32 0.02
N ALA A 138 23.69 -2.51 -0.07
CA ALA A 138 22.87 -2.98 1.04
C ALA A 138 23.30 -4.38 1.51
N LEU A 139 23.53 -5.31 0.58
CA LEU A 139 23.99 -6.66 0.88
C LEU A 139 25.40 -6.67 1.48
N ALA A 140 26.30 -5.80 1.01
CA ALA A 140 27.64 -5.68 1.57
C ALA A 140 27.65 -5.27 3.06
N ARG A 141 26.59 -4.60 3.52
CA ARG A 141 26.42 -4.11 4.90
C ARG A 141 25.51 -4.98 5.76
N ALA A 142 24.90 -6.02 5.19
CA ALA A 142 23.83 -6.77 5.86
C ALA A 142 24.33 -7.84 6.85
N ALA A 143 25.60 -8.23 6.83
CA ALA A 143 26.10 -9.29 7.71
C ALA A 143 26.88 -8.80 8.92
N ASP A 144 26.60 -9.46 10.04
CA ASP A 144 27.37 -9.35 11.26
C ASP A 144 28.74 -10.05 11.12
N ALA A 145 29.73 -9.53 11.84
CA ALA A 145 31.11 -10.03 11.82
C ALA A 145 31.22 -11.52 12.21
N GLU A 146 30.27 -12.03 13.01
CA GLU A 146 30.28 -13.41 13.51
C GLU A 146 29.85 -14.47 12.46
N HIS A 147 29.24 -14.07 11.33
CA HIS A 147 28.73 -14.97 10.30
C HIS A 147 29.41 -14.81 8.93
N ALA A 148 30.55 -14.12 8.88
CA ALA A 148 31.18 -13.66 7.64
C ALA A 148 31.49 -14.78 6.62
N GLU A 149 31.83 -15.99 7.07
CA GLU A 149 32.20 -17.08 6.16
C GLU A 149 30.98 -17.69 5.42
N HIS A 150 29.87 -17.93 6.13
CA HIS A 150 28.60 -18.33 5.51
C HIS A 150 28.02 -17.21 4.65
N TRP A 151 28.17 -15.97 5.10
CA TRP A 151 27.75 -14.81 4.32
C TRP A 151 28.50 -14.68 3.00
N ARG A 152 29.80 -15.05 2.95
CA ARG A 152 30.59 -15.04 1.72
C ARG A 152 29.99 -15.95 0.65
N VAL A 153 29.51 -17.14 1.02
CA VAL A 153 28.83 -18.07 0.09
C VAL A 153 27.50 -17.50 -0.37
N THR A 154 26.73 -16.87 0.52
CA THR A 154 25.49 -16.17 0.17
C THR A 154 25.74 -15.02 -0.80
N LEU A 155 26.80 -14.22 -0.61
CA LEU A 155 27.17 -13.16 -1.53
C LEU A 155 27.57 -13.71 -2.91
N GLU A 156 28.32 -14.82 -2.96
CA GLU A 156 28.63 -15.51 -4.23
C GLU A 156 27.38 -15.99 -4.97
N PHE A 157 26.33 -16.40 -4.24
CA PHE A 157 25.03 -16.72 -4.85
C PHE A 157 24.29 -15.47 -5.32
N LEU A 158 24.30 -14.39 -4.52
CA LEU A 158 23.63 -13.13 -4.83
C LEU A 158 24.31 -12.33 -5.96
N ASP A 159 25.50 -12.72 -6.42
CA ASP A 159 26.08 -12.26 -7.70
C ASP A 159 25.13 -12.47 -8.88
N ILE A 160 24.21 -13.45 -8.80
CA ILE A 160 23.14 -13.61 -9.80
C ILE A 160 22.34 -12.33 -9.96
N VAL A 161 21.89 -11.71 -8.87
CA VAL A 161 21.01 -10.53 -8.90
C VAL A 161 21.75 -9.21 -8.89
N THR A 162 22.97 -9.18 -8.35
CA THR A 162 23.78 -7.94 -8.29
C THR A 162 24.64 -7.73 -9.53
N ARG A 163 24.94 -8.78 -10.32
CA ARG A 163 25.82 -8.69 -11.49
C ARG A 163 25.26 -9.34 -12.75
N ALA A 164 24.93 -10.64 -12.70
CA ALA A 164 24.56 -11.38 -13.90
C ALA A 164 23.22 -10.93 -14.48
N TRP A 165 22.23 -10.69 -13.61
CA TRP A 165 20.90 -10.25 -13.98
C TRP A 165 20.87 -8.84 -14.59
N PRO A 166 21.47 -7.80 -13.99
CA PRO A 166 21.57 -6.48 -14.62
C PRO A 166 22.22 -6.51 -16.00
N ALA A 167 23.28 -7.31 -16.18
CA ALA A 167 23.92 -7.49 -17.47
C ALA A 167 22.99 -8.17 -18.50
N TRP A 168 22.21 -9.16 -18.07
CA TRP A 168 21.20 -9.81 -18.91
C TRP A 168 20.11 -8.82 -19.35
N LEU A 169 19.55 -8.03 -18.43
CA LEU A 169 18.55 -7.00 -18.72
C LEU A 169 19.07 -5.98 -19.74
N ALA A 170 20.28 -5.47 -19.53
CA ALA A 170 20.91 -4.52 -20.45
C ALA A 170 21.08 -5.11 -21.85
N GLY A 171 21.48 -6.38 -21.95
CA GLY A 171 21.61 -7.08 -23.24
C GLY A 171 20.27 -7.32 -23.97
N GLN A 172 19.14 -7.31 -23.26
CA GLN A 172 17.80 -7.44 -23.84
C GLN A 172 17.11 -6.09 -24.07
N GLY A 173 17.67 -4.98 -23.57
CA GLY A 173 16.97 -3.69 -23.56
C GLY A 173 15.71 -3.72 -22.70
N LEU A 174 15.76 -4.41 -21.55
CA LEU A 174 14.64 -4.57 -20.62
C LEU A 174 14.96 -3.94 -19.25
N MET A 175 13.93 -3.75 -18.43
CA MET A 175 14.02 -3.24 -17.05
C MET A 175 13.22 -4.11 -16.08
N ASN A 176 13.60 -4.11 -14.80
CA ASN A 176 12.78 -4.73 -13.76
C ASN A 176 11.44 -3.97 -13.59
N PRO A 177 10.30 -4.68 -13.38
CA PRO A 177 9.00 -4.03 -13.22
C PRO A 177 8.94 -3.04 -12.05
N ALA A 178 9.51 -3.40 -10.89
CA ALA A 178 9.49 -2.55 -9.69
C ALA A 178 10.33 -1.28 -9.87
N GLU A 179 11.56 -1.40 -10.39
CA GLU A 179 12.38 -0.24 -10.76
C GLU A 179 11.65 0.69 -11.76
N ARG A 180 11.05 0.12 -12.81
CA ARG A 180 10.30 0.90 -13.80
C ARG A 180 9.16 1.68 -13.15
N GLN A 181 8.38 1.02 -12.29
CA GLN A 181 7.30 1.66 -11.53
C GLN A 181 7.80 2.82 -10.67
N VAL A 182 8.91 2.62 -9.93
CA VAL A 182 9.55 3.66 -9.11
C VAL A 182 9.96 4.85 -9.98
N ARG A 183 10.58 4.62 -11.13
CA ARG A 183 10.99 5.69 -12.06
C ARG A 183 9.79 6.46 -12.61
N LEU A 184 8.72 5.79 -12.99
CA LEU A 184 7.48 6.42 -13.48
C LEU A 184 6.82 7.29 -12.40
N LEU A 185 6.72 6.80 -11.16
CA LEU A 185 6.18 7.56 -10.03
C LEU A 185 6.99 8.84 -9.77
N LYS A 186 8.32 8.74 -9.77
CA LYS A 186 9.22 9.89 -9.60
C LYS A 186 9.04 10.92 -10.72
N ALA A 187 8.94 10.46 -11.96
CA ALA A 187 8.75 11.31 -13.12
C ALA A 187 7.43 12.05 -13.08
N GLN A 188 6.36 11.35 -12.71
CA GLN A 188 5.04 11.95 -12.60
C GLN A 188 4.99 13.01 -11.48
N ALA A 189 5.61 12.72 -10.33
CA ALA A 189 5.71 13.69 -9.25
C ALA A 189 6.44 14.96 -9.70
N ALA A 190 7.56 14.82 -10.39
CA ALA A 190 8.33 15.95 -10.93
C ALA A 190 7.57 16.72 -12.01
N ALA A 191 6.89 16.03 -12.92
CA ALA A 191 6.09 16.66 -13.97
C ALA A 191 4.95 17.51 -13.39
N TRP A 192 4.29 17.05 -12.32
CA TRP A 192 3.26 17.82 -11.63
C TRP A 192 3.80 18.97 -10.78
N GLU A 193 5.04 18.89 -10.32
CA GLU A 193 5.72 20.00 -9.64
C GLU A 193 6.10 21.12 -10.63
N ASP A 194 6.49 20.76 -11.86
CA ASP A 194 6.81 21.71 -12.93
C ASP A 194 5.56 22.30 -13.59
N GLN A 195 4.59 21.44 -13.92
CA GLN A 195 3.32 21.83 -14.52
C GLN A 195 2.15 21.18 -13.78
N ALA A 196 1.54 21.95 -12.89
CA ALA A 196 0.34 21.54 -12.18
C ALA A 196 -0.80 21.25 -13.18
N PRO A 197 -1.52 20.12 -13.06
CA PRO A 197 -2.67 19.85 -13.89
C PRO A 197 -3.85 20.79 -13.55
N ASP A 198 -4.60 21.18 -14.58
CA ASP A 198 -5.80 22.00 -14.44
C ASP A 198 -7.03 21.19 -13.95
N GLU A 199 -6.90 19.87 -13.83
CA GLU A 199 -7.95 18.98 -13.34
C GLU A 199 -7.69 18.53 -11.89
N PRO A 200 -8.74 18.23 -11.10
CA PRO A 200 -8.56 17.73 -9.75
C PRO A 200 -7.83 16.38 -9.72
N VAL A 201 -6.88 16.23 -8.79
CA VAL A 201 -6.11 14.99 -8.60
C VAL A 201 -6.21 14.54 -7.14
N TRP A 202 -6.90 13.44 -6.89
CA TRP A 202 -7.04 12.89 -5.53
C TRP A 202 -6.25 11.60 -5.41
N VAL A 203 -5.58 11.40 -4.27
CA VAL A 203 -5.01 10.12 -3.88
C VAL A 203 -5.70 9.68 -2.60
N ALA A 204 -6.20 8.45 -2.54
CA ALA A 204 -6.95 7.99 -1.37
C ALA A 204 -6.59 6.57 -0.93
N GLY A 205 -6.66 6.33 0.38
CA GLY A 205 -6.63 4.98 0.95
C GLY A 205 -5.24 4.34 1.07
N THR A 206 -4.17 5.10 0.85
CA THR A 206 -2.81 4.65 1.15
C THR A 206 -2.47 4.95 2.61
N THR A 207 -1.99 3.93 3.32
CA THR A 207 -1.56 3.97 4.72
C THR A 207 -0.04 4.06 4.88
N GLY A 208 0.68 4.27 3.78
CA GLY A 208 2.11 4.05 3.70
C GLY A 208 2.48 3.43 2.36
N GLY A 209 3.78 3.34 2.09
CA GLY A 209 4.28 2.77 0.86
C GLY A 209 5.74 3.10 0.63
N ILE A 210 6.16 2.83 -0.60
CA ILE A 210 7.52 3.07 -1.06
C ILE A 210 7.85 4.57 -1.13
N PRO A 211 9.12 5.00 -1.01
CA PRO A 211 9.48 6.42 -1.02
C PRO A 211 9.01 7.18 -2.27
N ALA A 212 8.94 6.51 -3.43
CA ALA A 212 8.38 7.07 -4.66
C ALA A 212 6.89 7.45 -4.53
N VAL A 213 6.08 6.64 -3.83
CA VAL A 213 4.67 6.95 -3.56
C VAL A 213 4.57 8.14 -2.62
N ALA A 214 5.36 8.19 -1.55
CA ALA A 214 5.36 9.34 -0.62
C ALA A 214 5.68 10.67 -1.34
N ARG A 215 6.62 10.67 -2.29
CA ARG A 215 6.89 11.83 -3.16
C ARG A 215 5.70 12.21 -4.03
N LEU A 216 5.06 11.24 -4.68
CA LEU A 216 3.87 11.50 -5.48
C LEU A 216 2.75 12.14 -4.63
N LEU A 217 2.47 11.58 -3.45
CA LEU A 217 1.47 12.13 -2.54
C LEU A 217 1.84 13.55 -2.08
N ARG A 218 3.13 13.82 -1.83
CA ARG A 218 3.60 15.17 -1.47
C ARG A 218 3.34 16.16 -2.60
N SER A 219 3.61 15.77 -3.84
CA SER A 219 3.30 16.58 -5.03
C SER A 219 1.79 16.84 -5.12
N VAL A 220 0.96 15.79 -5.06
CA VAL A 220 -0.51 15.91 -5.08
C VAL A 220 -1.04 16.81 -3.96
N ALA A 221 -0.56 16.65 -2.73
CA ALA A 221 -1.00 17.46 -1.60
C ALA A 221 -0.66 18.97 -1.72
N ARG A 222 0.18 19.35 -2.69
CA ARG A 222 0.57 20.74 -2.97
C ARG A 222 -0.06 21.31 -4.24
N LEU A 223 -0.70 20.48 -5.06
CA LEU A 223 -1.40 20.94 -6.26
C LEU A 223 -2.61 21.83 -5.89
N PRO A 224 -2.96 22.84 -6.72
CA PRO A 224 -4.10 23.73 -6.46
C PRO A 224 -5.42 22.98 -6.23
N HIS A 225 -5.66 21.93 -7.00
CA HIS A 225 -6.85 21.06 -6.92
C HIS A 225 -6.50 19.64 -6.46
N GLY A 226 -5.35 19.47 -5.82
CA GLY A 226 -4.89 18.18 -5.32
C GLY A 226 -5.42 17.87 -3.93
N LEU A 227 -5.59 16.58 -3.63
CA LEU A 227 -6.04 16.13 -2.31
C LEU A 227 -5.48 14.75 -1.97
N VAL A 228 -5.00 14.56 -0.74
CA VAL A 228 -4.67 13.24 -0.20
C VAL A 228 -5.64 12.88 0.93
N VAL A 229 -6.32 11.74 0.77
CA VAL A 229 -7.32 11.21 1.72
C VAL A 229 -6.74 9.99 2.44
N LEU A 230 -6.38 10.17 3.71
CA LEU A 230 -5.78 9.16 4.57
C LEU A 230 -6.87 8.29 5.24
N PRO A 231 -6.77 6.96 5.22
CA PRO A 231 -7.73 6.10 5.90
C PRO A 231 -7.37 5.92 7.38
N GLY A 232 -8.29 6.30 8.27
CA GLY A 232 -8.24 5.97 9.69
C GLY A 232 -7.07 6.58 10.46
N LEU A 233 -6.66 7.82 10.16
CA LEU A 233 -5.63 8.49 10.95
C LEU A 233 -6.13 8.73 12.37
N ASP A 234 -5.35 8.29 13.35
CA ASP A 234 -5.72 8.44 14.76
C ASP A 234 -5.31 9.82 15.30
N HIS A 235 -6.29 10.73 15.34
CA HIS A 235 -6.18 12.05 15.97
C HIS A 235 -6.37 12.03 17.49
N THR A 236 -6.75 10.89 18.06
CA THR A 236 -7.07 10.75 19.49
C THR A 236 -5.92 10.18 20.31
N LEU A 237 -4.95 9.52 19.67
CA LEU A 237 -3.74 9.03 20.31
C LEU A 237 -2.90 10.21 20.85
N PRO A 238 -2.43 10.17 22.11
CA PRO A 238 -1.52 11.19 22.64
C PRO A 238 -0.24 11.37 21.80
N ASP A 239 0.33 12.58 21.79
CA ASP A 239 1.53 12.89 20.97
C ASP A 239 2.76 12.07 21.37
N ASP A 240 2.97 11.86 22.68
CA ASP A 240 4.06 11.01 23.19
C ASP A 240 3.91 9.55 22.75
N ALA A 241 2.69 9.02 22.79
CA ALA A 241 2.38 7.67 22.30
C ALA A 241 2.55 7.57 20.77
N TRP A 242 2.14 8.60 20.03
CA TRP A 242 2.33 8.67 18.58
C TRP A 242 3.81 8.69 18.18
N ASP A 243 4.64 9.43 18.91
CA ASP A 243 6.07 9.50 18.65
C ASP A 243 6.82 8.22 19.08
N ALA A 244 6.22 7.44 19.98
CA ALA A 244 6.73 6.16 20.44
C ALA A 244 6.22 4.95 19.63
N LEU A 245 5.43 5.15 18.56
CA LEU A 245 4.91 4.04 17.76
C LEU A 245 6.03 3.18 17.16
N ASP A 246 5.99 1.88 17.45
CA ASP A 246 6.82 0.86 16.82
C ASP A 246 6.25 0.44 15.45
N GLU A 247 7.08 -0.21 14.62
CA GLU A 247 6.69 -0.59 13.25
C GLU A 247 5.53 -1.60 13.16
N SER A 248 5.23 -2.34 14.24
CA SER A 248 4.12 -3.29 14.25
C SER A 248 2.77 -2.62 14.54
N HIS A 249 2.77 -1.40 15.06
CA HIS A 249 1.54 -0.68 15.37
C HIS A 249 0.77 -0.33 14.08
N PRO A 250 -0.57 -0.49 14.03
CA PRO A 250 -1.39 -0.19 12.84
C PRO A 250 -1.32 1.25 12.30
N GLN A 251 -0.73 2.19 13.04
CA GLN A 251 -0.61 3.61 12.71
C GLN A 251 0.82 3.97 12.28
N ALA A 252 1.79 3.05 12.41
CA ALA A 252 3.20 3.29 12.09
C ALA A 252 3.39 3.66 10.61
N GLY A 253 2.65 3.00 9.72
CA GLY A 253 2.66 3.32 8.29
C GLY A 253 2.21 4.76 8.01
N LEU A 254 1.12 5.21 8.64
CA LEU A 254 0.60 6.57 8.49
C LEU A 254 1.56 7.60 9.10
N ARG A 255 2.20 7.27 10.23
CA ARG A 255 3.26 8.09 10.83
C ARG A 255 4.43 8.29 9.88
N ARG A 256 4.97 7.20 9.31
CA ARG A 256 6.05 7.26 8.32
C ARG A 256 5.62 8.03 7.07
N LEU A 257 4.38 7.85 6.62
CA LEU A 257 3.84 8.59 5.50
C LEU A 257 3.82 10.09 5.79
N LEU A 258 3.29 10.53 6.94
CA LEU A 258 3.26 11.95 7.32
C LEU A 258 4.67 12.56 7.43
N GLN A 259 5.63 11.84 8.03
CA GLN A 259 7.04 12.23 8.01
C GLN A 259 7.57 12.38 6.58
N GLY A 260 7.27 11.41 5.72
CA GLY A 260 7.59 11.43 4.29
C GLY A 260 6.91 12.54 3.52
N LEU A 261 5.78 13.08 3.99
CA LEU A 261 5.12 14.26 3.42
C LEU A 261 5.73 15.57 3.97
N GLY A 262 6.36 15.53 5.15
CA GLY A 262 6.75 16.72 5.89
C GLY A 262 5.56 17.37 6.59
N ALA A 263 4.61 16.55 7.06
CA ALA A 263 3.39 16.95 7.73
C ALA A 263 3.28 16.26 9.10
N THR A 264 2.44 16.82 9.96
CA THR A 264 2.05 16.30 11.26
C THR A 264 0.59 15.90 11.25
N ARG A 265 0.11 15.26 12.32
CA ARG A 265 -1.32 14.94 12.47
C ARG A 265 -2.19 16.19 12.49
N ALA A 266 -1.67 17.31 13.01
CA ALA A 266 -2.37 18.59 13.05
C ALA A 266 -2.58 19.21 11.66
N ASP A 267 -1.76 18.84 10.67
CA ASP A 267 -1.92 19.30 9.29
C ASP A 267 -3.02 18.55 8.51
N VAL A 268 -3.59 17.49 9.11
CA VAL A 268 -4.61 16.63 8.48
C VAL A 268 -5.99 16.99 9.02
N SER A 269 -6.90 17.40 8.14
CA SER A 269 -8.28 17.72 8.54
C SER A 269 -9.18 16.49 8.53
N GLU A 270 -10.05 16.34 9.53
CA GLU A 270 -11.04 15.26 9.55
C GLU A 270 -12.27 15.61 8.69
N TRP A 271 -12.62 14.75 7.73
CA TRP A 271 -13.87 14.89 6.97
C TRP A 271 -15.11 14.46 7.74
N ARG A 272 -14.92 13.64 8.77
CA ARG A 272 -15.98 13.12 9.63
C ARG A 272 -15.38 12.85 10.99
N THR A 273 -16.10 13.23 12.03
CA THR A 273 -15.73 12.92 13.41
C THR A 273 -15.82 11.42 13.66
N ALA A 274 -14.76 10.87 14.24
CA ALA A 274 -14.70 9.49 14.70
C ALA A 274 -15.79 9.16 15.75
N GLY A 275 -16.45 8.01 15.59
CA GLY A 275 -17.39 7.47 16.57
C GLY A 275 -16.70 6.98 17.85
N GLY A 276 -17.50 6.62 18.86
CA GLY A 276 -17.00 6.12 20.15
C GLY A 276 -16.16 4.84 20.00
N ARG A 277 -16.54 3.95 19.08
CA ARG A 277 -15.80 2.73 18.77
C ARG A 277 -14.36 3.00 18.32
N VAL A 278 -14.13 4.02 17.50
CA VAL A 278 -12.77 4.37 17.03
C VAL A 278 -11.90 4.79 18.22
N ARG A 279 -12.44 5.60 19.14
CA ARG A 279 -11.75 5.96 20.39
C ARG A 279 -11.45 4.73 21.25
N THR A 280 -12.38 3.78 21.32
CA THR A 280 -12.20 2.52 22.05
C THR A 280 -11.06 1.69 21.46
N LEU A 281 -11.01 1.56 20.13
CA LEU A 281 -9.93 0.86 19.43
C LEU A 281 -8.58 1.57 19.59
N SER A 282 -8.56 2.90 19.50
CA SER A 282 -7.35 3.71 19.75
C SER A 282 -6.77 3.43 21.14
N GLN A 283 -7.62 3.41 22.18
CA GLN A 283 -7.20 3.06 23.53
C GLN A 283 -6.72 1.61 23.62
N ALA A 284 -7.43 0.65 23.04
CA ALA A 284 -7.04 -0.76 23.07
C ALA A 284 -5.71 -1.05 22.35
N LEU A 285 -5.34 -0.21 21.39
CA LEU A 285 -4.13 -0.36 20.58
C LEU A 285 -2.96 0.50 21.07
N LEU A 286 -3.04 1.12 22.24
CA LEU A 286 -1.95 1.93 22.79
C LEU A 286 -0.61 1.16 22.73
N PRO A 287 0.49 1.81 22.30
CA PRO A 287 1.79 1.16 22.26
C PRO A 287 2.24 0.77 23.67
N ALA A 288 3.14 -0.23 23.75
CA ALA A 288 3.58 -0.80 25.03
C ALA A 288 4.08 0.26 26.03
N ALA A 289 4.77 1.30 25.54
CA ALA A 289 5.27 2.41 26.34
C ALA A 289 4.17 3.28 26.98
N SER A 290 2.95 3.25 26.46
CA SER A 290 1.83 4.13 26.83
C SER A 290 0.68 3.40 27.53
N LEU A 291 0.84 2.12 27.86
CA LEU A 291 -0.20 1.30 28.51
C LEU A 291 -0.63 1.82 29.89
N GLN A 292 0.16 2.68 30.53
CA GLN A 292 -0.24 3.34 31.78
C GLN A 292 -1.55 4.15 31.60
N ALA A 293 -1.82 4.67 30.39
CA ALA A 293 -3.03 5.42 30.08
C ALA A 293 -4.32 4.58 30.24
N TRP A 294 -4.26 3.24 30.19
CA TRP A 294 -5.41 2.36 30.47
C TRP A 294 -5.96 2.50 31.89
N ARG A 295 -5.18 3.04 32.82
CA ARG A 295 -5.63 3.28 34.20
C ARG A 295 -6.58 4.48 34.29
N ALA A 296 -6.54 5.38 33.31
CA ALA A 296 -7.45 6.51 33.27
C ALA A 296 -8.84 6.04 32.82
N PRO A 297 -9.93 6.52 33.46
CA PRO A 297 -11.27 6.22 32.99
C PRO A 297 -11.45 6.69 31.54
N SER A 298 -11.91 5.78 30.67
CA SER A 298 -12.24 6.10 29.28
C SER A 298 -13.64 5.61 28.96
N ALA A 299 -14.35 6.33 28.09
CA ALA A 299 -15.64 5.89 27.58
C ALA A 299 -15.43 4.76 26.57
N ILE A 300 -15.77 3.55 26.96
CA ILE A 300 -15.71 2.36 26.09
C ILE A 300 -17.06 2.23 25.37
N ASP A 301 -17.02 2.24 24.05
CA ASP A 301 -18.17 2.05 23.18
C ASP A 301 -18.07 0.69 22.48
N THR A 302 -18.68 -0.31 23.11
CA THR A 302 -18.87 -1.65 22.54
C THR A 302 -20.28 -1.83 21.98
N SER A 303 -20.97 -0.74 21.59
CA SER A 303 -22.28 -0.85 20.95
C SER A 303 -22.19 -1.74 19.71
N ASN A 304 -23.17 -2.62 19.52
CA ASN A 304 -23.21 -3.59 18.41
C ASN A 304 -21.99 -4.55 18.35
N LEU A 305 -21.29 -4.76 19.47
CA LEU A 305 -20.31 -5.83 19.64
C LEU A 305 -20.92 -6.94 20.49
N LEU A 306 -20.84 -8.17 20.00
CA LEU A 306 -21.23 -9.37 20.75
C LEU A 306 -19.99 -10.22 20.97
N ARG A 307 -19.80 -10.69 22.21
CA ARG A 307 -18.78 -11.65 22.58
C ARG A 307 -19.45 -13.00 22.81
N LEU A 308 -18.99 -14.01 22.11
CA LEU A 308 -19.38 -15.40 22.32
C LEU A 308 -18.30 -16.09 23.16
N GLU A 309 -18.71 -16.98 24.05
CA GLU A 309 -17.82 -17.79 24.89
C GLU A 309 -18.10 -19.28 24.63
N PRO A 310 -17.64 -19.82 23.49
CA PRO A 310 -17.84 -21.22 23.15
C PRO A 310 -17.01 -22.14 24.05
N ALA A 311 -17.52 -23.33 24.36
CA ALA A 311 -16.83 -24.32 25.18
C ALA A 311 -15.69 -25.03 24.43
N ASP A 312 -15.79 -25.15 23.10
CA ASP A 312 -14.79 -25.74 22.23
C ASP A 312 -14.85 -25.17 20.79
N GLN A 313 -13.93 -25.62 19.94
CA GLN A 313 -13.84 -25.20 18.52
C GLN A 313 -15.07 -25.62 17.70
N GLN A 314 -15.76 -26.69 18.09
CA GLN A 314 -16.93 -27.17 17.38
C GLN A 314 -18.12 -26.24 17.64
N GLU A 315 -18.31 -25.84 18.89
CA GLU A 315 -19.33 -24.85 19.26
C GLU A 315 -19.04 -23.49 18.63
N GLU A 316 -17.78 -23.04 18.63
CA GLU A 316 -17.36 -21.81 17.95
C GLU A 316 -17.75 -21.82 16.46
N ALA A 317 -17.39 -22.89 15.75
CA ALA A 317 -17.67 -23.04 14.33
C ALA A 317 -19.18 -23.03 14.04
N VAL A 318 -19.98 -23.71 14.88
CA VAL A 318 -21.45 -23.71 14.75
C VAL A 318 -22.02 -22.31 15.00
N ALA A 319 -21.55 -21.60 16.02
CA ALA A 319 -22.02 -20.26 16.33
C ALA A 319 -21.70 -19.27 15.20
N ILE A 320 -20.47 -19.30 14.67
CA ILE A 320 -20.08 -18.50 13.51
C ILE A 320 -20.98 -18.83 12.30
N ALA A 321 -21.21 -20.12 12.01
CA ALA A 321 -22.06 -20.53 10.89
C ALA A 321 -23.51 -20.03 11.03
N LEU A 322 -24.07 -20.05 12.24
CA LEU A 322 -25.42 -19.54 12.51
C LEU A 322 -25.49 -18.02 12.34
N VAL A 323 -24.50 -17.27 12.82
CA VAL A 323 -24.44 -15.81 12.65
C VAL A 323 -24.32 -15.44 11.16
N LEU A 324 -23.48 -16.13 10.40
CA LEU A 324 -23.35 -15.90 8.96
C LEU A 324 -24.63 -16.26 8.22
N ARG A 325 -25.30 -17.36 8.60
CA ARG A 325 -26.57 -17.77 8.00
C ARG A 325 -27.67 -16.75 8.26
N ASP A 326 -27.83 -16.29 9.49
CA ASP A 326 -28.83 -15.27 9.86
C ASP A 326 -28.64 -14.00 9.02
N ALA A 327 -27.39 -13.56 8.85
CA ALA A 327 -27.09 -12.42 7.99
C ALA A 327 -27.42 -12.69 6.51
N LEU A 328 -27.18 -13.90 5.99
CA LEU A 328 -27.50 -14.24 4.60
C LEU A 328 -29.00 -14.42 4.34
N GLU A 329 -29.79 -14.74 5.36
CA GLU A 329 -31.25 -14.84 5.27
C GLU A 329 -31.91 -13.45 5.19
N GLN A 330 -31.19 -12.38 5.56
CA GLN A 330 -31.66 -10.99 5.45
C GLN A 330 -31.36 -10.41 4.05
N PRO A 331 -32.38 -10.03 3.25
CA PRO A 331 -32.16 -9.50 1.91
C PRO A 331 -31.29 -8.23 1.92
N GLY A 332 -30.20 -8.25 1.15
CA GLY A 332 -29.28 -7.11 1.01
C GLY A 332 -28.26 -6.96 2.14
N ALA A 333 -28.32 -7.78 3.18
CA ALA A 333 -27.31 -7.80 4.22
C ALA A 333 -25.97 -8.38 3.68
N ARG A 334 -24.87 -7.96 4.32
CA ARG A 334 -23.51 -8.38 3.98
C ARG A 334 -22.86 -8.91 5.24
N ALA A 335 -22.26 -10.08 5.13
CA ALA A 335 -21.48 -10.70 6.19
C ALA A 335 -20.03 -10.91 5.74
N ALA A 336 -19.10 -10.81 6.66
CA ALA A 336 -17.70 -11.15 6.46
C ALA A 336 -17.21 -11.90 7.71
N LEU A 337 -16.49 -13.00 7.48
CA LEU A 337 -15.76 -13.70 8.53
C LEU A 337 -14.29 -13.30 8.42
N VAL A 338 -13.71 -12.89 9.55
CA VAL A 338 -12.28 -12.62 9.70
C VAL A 338 -11.77 -13.57 10.76
N THR A 339 -10.81 -14.42 10.40
CA THR A 339 -10.15 -15.41 11.27
C THR A 339 -8.68 -15.11 11.38
#